data_AF-A0A2E8RP04-F1
#
_entry.id   AF-A0A2E8RP04-F1
#
_cell.length_a   1.000
_cell.length_b   1.000
_cell.length_c   1.000
_cell.angle_alpha   90.00
_cell.angle_beta   90.00
_cell.angle_gamma   90.00
#
_symmetry.space_group_name_H-M   'P 1'
#
loop_
_entity.id
_entity.type
_entity.pdbx_description
1 polymer ?
#
loop_
_entity_poly.entity_id
_entity_poly.type
_entity_poly.pdbx_seq_one_letter_code
_entity_poly.pdbx_strand_id
1 'polypeptide(L)'
;MPEQKNQNLVWIKGEIKKKQLAFILDDCFSTNELTKLVEDCFSGFLEVNLAKEYEREFLIHWLVEKFFYSLSSFHLITEKLSQKSNLLIRRIGYMNTKEIYYFFSCLIELSTQGISGTTIWSLLIDKRQSVQKHGINLLKNCNYLDFVPNRFRNTDIHQELTDKKGNHEQEQINLVTDELKNRIDELKIENDKIKHQNKQLKGKLEFSAQEYVNLEISDDIRKEELIAVEEYQAHISSIEFEKEQLRQKLAKQSLELSLIQNTKQKKDELDLELSTLEDLQSRSQKLLHRVVSDFESSIDKLEWIHKSSNQTLRDIKCRLSDSIQNVDIGEGDTKTTGTTPKEDFTDHQTRVGVFVDVQNMFYAAKDRYASRLDYIKLLDFTVGPRHLVAAYAYIVQIPEIDQSGFLSLLEYNGYRIKTKNLRLRGDGTAKGDWDVGIAIDIVSMLDILDVVILASGDGDFCPLVELIQQKNKRVEVIAFEHNTAMDLQRQVDKFYPIGSELLI
;
A
#
# COMPACT_ATOMS: atom_id res chain seq x y z
N MET A 1 -28.90 -19.05 -8.11
CA MET A 1 -28.42 -18.15 -9.18
C MET A 1 -29.55 -17.51 -10.00
N PRO A 2 -30.62 -18.23 -10.40
CA PRO A 2 -31.77 -17.58 -11.04
C PRO A 2 -32.45 -16.53 -10.14
N GLU A 3 -32.59 -16.79 -8.83
CA GLU A 3 -33.41 -15.95 -7.94
C GLU A 3 -32.89 -14.51 -7.81
N GLN A 4 -31.58 -14.31 -7.64
CA GLN A 4 -30.98 -12.98 -7.55
C GLN A 4 -31.22 -12.13 -8.81
N LYS A 5 -31.32 -12.77 -9.99
CA LYS A 5 -31.64 -12.06 -11.24
C LYS A 5 -33.09 -11.57 -11.25
N ASN A 6 -34.02 -12.38 -10.73
CA ASN A 6 -35.43 -11.99 -10.60
C ASN A 6 -35.65 -10.94 -9.50
N GLN A 7 -34.99 -11.08 -8.35
CA GLN A 7 -35.06 -10.09 -7.25
C GLN A 7 -34.61 -8.70 -7.71
N ASN A 8 -33.51 -8.61 -8.46
CA ASN A 8 -33.03 -7.33 -8.98
C ASN A 8 -34.04 -6.68 -9.94
N LEU A 9 -34.58 -7.45 -10.90
CA LEU A 9 -35.59 -6.95 -11.84
C LEU A 9 -36.86 -6.45 -11.11
N VAL A 10 -37.32 -7.16 -10.07
CA VAL A 10 -38.48 -6.73 -9.26
C VAL A 10 -38.20 -5.43 -8.50
N TRP A 11 -36.99 -5.23 -7.98
CA TRP A 11 -36.60 -3.96 -7.35
C TRP A 11 -36.56 -2.80 -8.36
N ILE A 12 -35.97 -3.00 -9.54
CA ILE A 12 -35.96 -2.01 -10.64
C ILE A 12 -37.39 -1.56 -11.00
N LYS A 13 -38.36 -2.49 -10.97
CA LYS A 13 -39.79 -2.20 -11.23
C LYS A 13 -40.46 -1.37 -10.11
N GLY A 14 -39.94 -1.38 -8.89
CA GLY A 14 -40.43 -0.55 -7.78
C GLY A 14 -39.92 0.89 -7.81
N GLU A 15 -38.65 1.09 -8.19
CA GLU A 15 -37.98 2.39 -8.13
C GLU A 15 -38.26 3.30 -9.34
N ILE A 16 -38.44 2.73 -10.53
CA ILE A 16 -38.58 3.50 -11.78
C ILE A 16 -40.01 4.02 -11.96
N LYS A 17 -40.15 5.33 -12.24
CA LYS A 17 -41.45 5.94 -12.58
C LYS A 17 -41.76 5.79 -14.08
N LYS A 18 -43.06 5.76 -14.44
CA LYS A 18 -43.53 5.65 -15.84
C LYS A 18 -42.83 6.60 -16.83
N LYS A 19 -42.65 7.89 -16.48
CA LYS A 19 -41.92 8.88 -17.31
C LYS A 19 -40.43 8.55 -17.52
N GLN A 20 -39.78 7.94 -16.53
CA GLN A 20 -38.37 7.56 -16.59
C GLN A 20 -38.16 6.31 -17.45
N LEU A 21 -39.10 5.34 -17.38
CA LEU A 21 -39.11 4.22 -18.31
C LEU A 21 -39.40 4.67 -19.76
N ALA A 22 -40.28 5.66 -19.95
CA ALA A 22 -40.53 6.25 -21.27
C ALA A 22 -39.24 6.79 -21.90
N PHE A 23 -38.46 7.59 -21.16
CA PHE A 23 -37.14 8.06 -21.60
C PHE A 23 -36.18 6.93 -22.00
N ILE A 24 -36.08 5.88 -21.18
CA ILE A 24 -35.19 4.73 -21.46
C ILE A 24 -35.64 3.99 -22.74
N LEU A 25 -36.95 3.77 -22.92
CA LEU A 25 -37.49 3.12 -24.11
C LEU A 25 -37.32 3.97 -25.38
N ASP A 26 -37.46 5.29 -25.27
CA ASP A 26 -37.27 6.22 -26.39
C ASP A 26 -35.81 6.23 -26.87
N ASP A 27 -34.83 6.36 -25.96
CA ASP A 27 -33.41 6.36 -26.32
C ASP A 27 -32.91 4.98 -26.82
N CYS A 28 -33.37 3.87 -26.23
CA CYS A 28 -32.85 2.54 -26.56
C CYS A 28 -33.33 1.98 -27.92
N PHE A 29 -34.44 2.48 -28.46
CA PHE A 29 -35.14 1.85 -29.59
C PHE A 29 -35.55 2.82 -30.71
N SER A 30 -35.33 2.39 -31.95
CA SER A 30 -35.95 3.01 -33.12
C SER A 30 -37.45 2.67 -33.18
N THR A 31 -38.25 3.46 -33.91
CA THR A 31 -39.71 3.30 -33.96
C THR A 31 -40.11 1.90 -34.46
N ASN A 32 -39.38 1.37 -35.45
CA ASN A 32 -39.58 0.02 -35.99
C ASN A 32 -39.32 -1.08 -34.93
N GLU A 33 -38.36 -0.86 -34.02
CA GLU A 33 -38.07 -1.79 -32.93
C GLU A 33 -39.09 -1.69 -31.79
N LEU A 34 -39.64 -0.49 -31.53
CA LEU A 34 -40.77 -0.30 -30.61
C LEU A 34 -42.02 -1.02 -31.14
N THR A 35 -42.36 -0.87 -32.42
CA THR A 35 -43.46 -1.60 -33.07
C THR A 35 -43.28 -3.11 -32.92
N LYS A 36 -42.10 -3.64 -33.26
CA LYS A 36 -41.81 -5.07 -33.11
C LYS A 36 -41.83 -5.54 -31.65
N LEU A 37 -41.44 -4.70 -30.69
CA LEU A 37 -41.52 -5.02 -29.26
C LEU A 37 -42.97 -5.05 -28.76
N VAL A 38 -43.86 -4.22 -29.33
CA VAL A 38 -45.31 -4.29 -29.10
C VAL A 38 -45.88 -5.58 -29.68
N GLU A 39 -45.52 -5.96 -30.91
CA GLU A 39 -45.90 -7.23 -31.56
C GLU A 39 -45.44 -8.46 -30.75
N ASP A 40 -44.16 -8.52 -30.36
CA ASP A 40 -43.61 -9.61 -29.54
C ASP A 40 -44.34 -9.70 -28.17
N CYS A 41 -44.83 -8.58 -27.62
CA CYS A 41 -45.62 -8.52 -26.38
C CYS A 41 -47.09 -8.96 -26.54
N PHE A 42 -47.59 -9.16 -27.76
CA PHE A 42 -49.01 -9.32 -28.10
C PHE A 42 -49.40 -10.75 -28.54
N SER A 43 -48.58 -11.76 -28.24
CA SER A 43 -48.70 -13.15 -28.72
C SER A 43 -50.00 -13.88 -28.30
N GLY A 44 -51.11 -13.52 -28.95
CA GLY A 44 -52.45 -14.01 -28.63
C GLY A 44 -53.58 -13.26 -29.35
N PHE A 45 -53.80 -13.61 -30.62
CA PHE A 45 -55.12 -13.57 -31.28
C PHE A 45 -55.87 -12.22 -31.41
N LEU A 46 -55.41 -11.34 -32.31
CA LEU A 46 -56.27 -10.77 -33.38
C LEU A 46 -55.41 -10.04 -34.45
N GLU A 47 -55.94 -9.87 -35.66
CA GLU A 47 -55.27 -9.12 -36.74
C GLU A 47 -55.30 -7.60 -36.51
N VAL A 48 -54.42 -7.12 -35.62
CA VAL A 48 -54.18 -5.68 -35.37
C VAL A 48 -53.30 -5.13 -36.51
N ASN A 49 -53.91 -4.93 -37.68
CA ASN A 49 -53.29 -4.42 -38.91
C ASN A 49 -53.00 -2.90 -38.86
N LEU A 50 -52.55 -2.42 -37.69
CA LEU A 50 -52.52 -1.02 -37.26
C LEU A 50 -51.08 -0.49 -37.05
N ALA A 51 -50.06 -1.31 -37.29
CA ALA A 51 -48.63 -0.99 -37.16
C ALA A 51 -48.09 0.11 -38.12
N LYS A 52 -48.96 0.81 -38.85
CA LYS A 52 -48.60 1.86 -39.83
C LYS A 52 -48.97 3.29 -39.44
N GLU A 53 -49.85 3.50 -38.45
CA GLU A 53 -50.40 4.84 -38.14
C GLU A 53 -50.41 5.17 -36.63
N TYR A 54 -49.53 4.55 -35.84
CA TYR A 54 -49.31 4.96 -34.45
C TYR A 54 -48.09 5.87 -34.30
N GLU A 55 -48.32 7.03 -33.69
CA GLU A 55 -47.26 7.94 -33.25
C GLU A 55 -46.34 7.24 -32.24
N ARG A 56 -45.03 7.55 -32.31
CA ARG A 56 -43.97 6.92 -31.49
C ARG A 56 -44.28 6.97 -29.99
N GLU A 57 -44.86 8.07 -29.53
CA GLU A 57 -45.30 8.29 -28.14
C GLU A 57 -46.34 7.26 -27.68
N PHE A 58 -47.26 6.84 -28.56
CA PHE A 58 -48.30 5.85 -28.23
C PHE A 58 -47.70 4.45 -28.01
N LEU A 59 -46.73 4.05 -28.84
CA LEU A 59 -46.00 2.79 -28.68
C LEU A 59 -45.23 2.78 -27.34
N ILE A 60 -44.54 3.88 -27.02
CA ILE A 60 -43.81 4.04 -25.74
C ILE A 60 -44.79 4.00 -24.56
N HIS A 61 -45.90 4.75 -24.63
CA HIS A 61 -46.93 4.75 -23.58
C HIS A 61 -47.49 3.34 -23.34
N TRP A 62 -47.88 2.63 -24.40
CA TRP A 62 -48.40 1.25 -24.29
C TRP A 62 -47.38 0.30 -23.67
N LEU A 63 -46.10 0.36 -24.10
CA LEU A 63 -45.03 -0.46 -23.54
C LEU A 63 -44.77 -0.15 -22.06
N VAL A 64 -44.82 1.12 -21.67
CA VAL A 64 -44.72 1.55 -20.27
C VAL A 64 -45.88 0.97 -19.45
N GLU A 65 -47.13 1.12 -19.89
CA GLU A 65 -48.28 0.54 -19.18
C GLU A 65 -48.16 -0.99 -19.05
N LYS A 66 -47.77 -1.70 -20.13
CA LYS A 66 -47.60 -3.16 -20.09
C LYS A 66 -46.42 -3.60 -19.22
N PHE A 67 -45.32 -2.85 -19.14
CA PHE A 67 -44.23 -3.14 -18.22
C PHE A 67 -44.69 -3.14 -16.75
N PHE A 68 -45.57 -2.22 -16.38
CA PHE A 68 -46.11 -2.17 -15.01
C PHE A 68 -47.20 -3.23 -14.76
N TYR A 69 -48.15 -3.43 -15.67
CA TYR A 69 -49.32 -4.29 -15.41
C TYR A 69 -49.27 -5.73 -15.97
N SER A 70 -48.28 -6.09 -16.81
CA SER A 70 -48.14 -7.44 -17.38
C SER A 70 -46.78 -8.06 -17.01
N LEU A 71 -46.79 -9.24 -16.38
CA LEU A 71 -45.56 -9.93 -15.98
C LEU A 71 -44.79 -10.48 -17.19
N SER A 72 -45.49 -11.04 -18.18
CA SER A 72 -44.88 -11.56 -19.41
C SER A 72 -44.23 -10.44 -20.23
N SER A 73 -44.93 -9.32 -20.39
CA SER A 73 -44.42 -8.14 -21.11
C SER A 73 -43.24 -7.50 -20.38
N PHE A 74 -43.29 -7.44 -19.03
CA PHE A 74 -42.17 -7.01 -18.20
C PHE A 74 -40.90 -7.83 -18.44
N HIS A 75 -40.98 -9.16 -18.41
CA HIS A 75 -39.80 -10.02 -18.67
C HIS A 75 -39.26 -9.84 -20.09
N LEU A 76 -40.12 -9.73 -21.10
CA LEU A 76 -39.72 -9.52 -22.48
C LEU A 76 -39.05 -8.15 -22.70
N ILE A 77 -39.62 -7.06 -22.18
CA ILE A 77 -39.06 -5.70 -22.31
C ILE A 77 -37.72 -5.61 -21.58
N THR A 78 -37.61 -6.15 -20.36
CA THR A 78 -36.35 -6.17 -19.60
C THR A 78 -35.26 -7.00 -20.28
N GLU A 79 -35.62 -8.12 -20.94
CA GLU A 79 -34.67 -8.88 -21.75
C GLU A 79 -34.16 -8.06 -22.94
N LYS A 80 -35.05 -7.47 -23.73
CA LYS A 80 -34.70 -6.73 -24.96
C LYS A 80 -33.84 -5.50 -24.68
N LEU A 81 -34.13 -4.75 -23.61
CA LEU A 81 -33.27 -3.66 -23.11
C LEU A 81 -31.88 -4.16 -22.70
N SER A 82 -31.80 -5.35 -22.10
CA SER A 82 -30.54 -5.98 -21.70
C SER A 82 -29.74 -6.53 -22.88
N GLN A 83 -30.41 -7.02 -23.93
CA GLN A 83 -29.77 -7.41 -25.20
C GLN A 83 -29.15 -6.19 -25.88
N LYS A 84 -29.88 -5.07 -25.98
CA LYS A 84 -29.38 -3.77 -26.48
C LYS A 84 -28.16 -3.26 -25.70
N SER A 85 -28.23 -3.31 -24.37
CA SER A 85 -27.21 -2.73 -23.48
C SER A 85 -26.03 -3.67 -23.16
N ASN A 86 -26.00 -4.88 -23.73
CA ASN A 86 -25.07 -5.99 -23.40
C ASN A 86 -23.58 -5.57 -23.37
N LEU A 87 -23.12 -4.76 -24.33
CA LEU A 87 -21.73 -4.29 -24.39
C LEU A 87 -21.39 -3.32 -23.24
N LEU A 88 -22.30 -2.42 -22.87
CA LEU A 88 -22.14 -1.50 -21.73
C LEU A 88 -22.23 -2.26 -20.40
N ILE A 89 -23.18 -3.20 -20.26
CA ILE A 89 -23.31 -4.07 -19.09
C ILE A 89 -22.00 -4.83 -18.82
N ARG A 90 -21.38 -5.40 -19.86
CA ARG A 90 -20.05 -6.03 -19.74
C ARG A 90 -18.99 -5.04 -19.28
N ARG A 91 -18.91 -3.87 -19.92
CA ARG A 91 -17.89 -2.84 -19.63
C ARG A 91 -17.97 -2.35 -18.18
N ILE A 92 -19.16 -2.04 -17.69
CA ILE A 92 -19.41 -1.61 -16.30
C ILE A 92 -19.08 -2.75 -15.32
N GLY A 93 -19.34 -4.00 -15.69
CA GLY A 93 -18.98 -5.18 -14.90
C GLY A 93 -17.47 -5.37 -14.66
N TYR A 94 -16.60 -4.78 -15.48
CA TYR A 94 -15.14 -4.77 -15.28
C TYR A 94 -14.61 -3.52 -14.56
N MET A 95 -15.41 -2.46 -14.42
CA MET A 95 -15.01 -1.20 -13.77
C MET A 95 -15.21 -1.25 -12.25
N ASN A 96 -14.31 -0.64 -11.49
CA ASN A 96 -14.50 -0.42 -10.06
C ASN A 96 -15.58 0.65 -9.79
N THR A 97 -16.18 0.63 -8.60
CA THR A 97 -17.22 1.63 -8.23
C THR A 97 -16.70 3.07 -8.29
N LYS A 98 -15.46 3.31 -7.84
CA LYS A 98 -14.81 4.64 -7.94
C LYS A 98 -14.58 5.10 -9.38
N GLU A 99 -14.23 4.17 -10.28
CA GLU A 99 -14.07 4.46 -11.72
C GLU A 99 -15.42 4.78 -12.38
N ILE A 100 -16.48 4.03 -12.03
CA ILE A 100 -17.84 4.30 -12.47
C ILE A 100 -18.27 5.71 -12.05
N TYR A 101 -18.13 6.06 -10.77
CA TYR A 101 -18.46 7.41 -10.30
C TYR A 101 -17.65 8.49 -11.02
N TYR A 102 -16.33 8.33 -11.15
CA TYR A 102 -15.47 9.31 -11.83
C TYR A 102 -15.85 9.48 -13.32
N PHE A 103 -16.05 8.36 -14.03
CA PHE A 103 -16.41 8.37 -15.45
C PHE A 103 -17.76 9.07 -15.70
N PHE A 104 -18.77 8.85 -14.85
CA PHE A 104 -20.07 9.49 -15.01
C PHE A 104 -20.15 10.91 -14.44
N SER A 105 -19.29 11.29 -13.47
CA SER A 105 -19.11 12.71 -13.08
C SER A 105 -18.65 13.56 -14.28
N CYS A 106 -17.58 13.16 -14.96
CA CYS A 106 -17.09 13.89 -16.14
C CYS A 106 -18.08 13.88 -17.33
N LEU A 107 -19.00 12.90 -17.38
CA LEU A 107 -20.02 12.80 -18.42
C LEU A 107 -21.21 13.75 -18.18
N ILE A 108 -21.49 14.11 -16.92
CA ILE A 108 -22.46 15.17 -16.56
C ILE A 108 -21.94 16.55 -17.01
N GLU A 109 -20.63 16.77 -16.95
CA GLU A 109 -19.97 18.03 -17.34
C GLU A 109 -19.93 18.26 -18.86
N LEU A 110 -20.08 17.18 -19.67
CA LEU A 110 -20.14 17.22 -21.13
C LEU A 110 -21.59 17.20 -21.66
N SER A 111 -22.36 18.22 -21.26
CA SER A 111 -23.82 18.33 -21.43
C SER A 111 -24.35 18.52 -22.87
N THR A 112 -23.56 18.19 -23.91
CA THR A 112 -23.94 18.27 -25.33
C THR A 112 -24.13 16.92 -26.04
N GLN A 113 -23.98 15.80 -25.33
CA GLN A 113 -24.28 14.44 -25.84
C GLN A 113 -25.33 13.68 -25.04
N GLY A 114 -25.62 14.09 -23.80
CA GLY A 114 -26.63 13.45 -22.94
C GLY A 114 -26.18 12.10 -22.35
N ILE A 115 -26.95 11.61 -21.37
CA ILE A 115 -26.76 10.28 -20.79
C ILE A 115 -27.76 9.33 -21.47
N SER A 116 -27.26 8.39 -22.27
CA SER A 116 -28.12 7.46 -23.00
C SER A 116 -28.90 6.54 -22.04
N GLY A 117 -30.15 6.25 -22.37
CA GLY A 117 -30.99 5.25 -21.70
C GLY A 117 -30.35 3.86 -21.69
N THR A 118 -29.57 3.51 -22.72
CA THR A 118 -28.74 2.29 -22.73
C THR A 118 -27.68 2.28 -21.62
N THR A 119 -27.06 3.43 -21.33
CA THR A 119 -26.13 3.59 -20.21
C THR A 119 -26.85 3.46 -18.87
N ILE A 120 -27.98 4.16 -18.70
CA ILE A 120 -28.77 4.10 -17.46
C ILE A 120 -29.27 2.67 -17.20
N TRP A 121 -29.78 1.97 -18.23
CA TRP A 121 -30.21 0.57 -18.10
C TRP A 121 -29.05 -0.34 -17.66
N SER A 122 -27.84 -0.13 -18.21
CA SER A 122 -26.66 -0.90 -17.83
C SER A 122 -26.17 -0.65 -16.39
N LEU A 123 -26.43 0.53 -15.81
CA LEU A 123 -26.18 0.82 -14.39
C LEU A 123 -27.25 0.22 -13.47
N LEU A 124 -28.52 0.28 -13.88
CA LEU A 124 -29.66 -0.25 -13.12
C LEU A 124 -29.58 -1.78 -12.93
N ILE A 125 -29.14 -2.52 -13.95
CA ILE A 125 -29.06 -3.98 -13.94
C ILE A 125 -27.77 -4.55 -13.34
N ASP A 126 -26.87 -3.69 -12.82
CA ASP A 126 -25.67 -4.13 -12.10
C ASP A 126 -26.04 -4.90 -10.81
N LYS A 127 -25.08 -5.68 -10.27
CA LYS A 127 -25.25 -6.43 -9.01
C LYS A 127 -24.96 -5.60 -7.76
N ARG A 128 -24.32 -4.43 -7.91
CA ARG A 128 -23.78 -3.60 -6.83
C ARG A 128 -24.76 -2.46 -6.52
N GLN A 129 -25.44 -2.53 -5.39
CA GLN A 129 -26.46 -1.54 -4.99
C GLN A 129 -25.99 -0.07 -5.07
N SER A 130 -24.71 0.21 -4.84
CA SER A 130 -24.11 1.55 -5.00
C SER A 130 -24.15 2.07 -6.44
N VAL A 131 -23.84 1.21 -7.42
CA VAL A 131 -23.92 1.50 -8.86
C VAL A 131 -25.38 1.69 -9.28
N GLN A 132 -26.29 0.87 -8.76
CA GLN A 132 -27.71 0.96 -9.06
C GLN A 132 -28.35 2.24 -8.50
N LYS A 133 -28.03 2.61 -7.25
CA LYS A 133 -28.43 3.90 -6.64
C LYS A 133 -27.89 5.09 -7.44
N HIS A 134 -26.68 4.99 -7.99
CA HIS A 134 -26.14 6.00 -8.89
C HIS A 134 -26.95 6.12 -10.19
N GLY A 135 -27.26 4.99 -10.84
CA GLY A 135 -28.13 4.95 -12.03
C GLY A 135 -29.50 5.58 -11.80
N ILE A 136 -30.14 5.31 -10.65
CA ILE A 136 -31.39 5.97 -10.24
C ILE A 136 -31.19 7.48 -10.07
N ASN A 137 -30.07 7.93 -9.51
CA ASN A 137 -29.81 9.37 -9.33
C ASN A 137 -29.63 10.10 -10.67
N LEU A 138 -28.93 9.51 -11.63
CA LEU A 138 -28.84 10.04 -13.00
C LEU A 138 -30.24 10.09 -13.65
N LEU A 139 -31.05 9.05 -13.46
CA LEU A 139 -32.41 8.95 -13.99
C LEU A 139 -33.41 9.90 -13.32
N LYS A 140 -33.13 10.43 -12.12
CA LYS A 140 -33.92 11.52 -11.51
C LYS A 140 -33.72 12.86 -12.22
N ASN A 141 -32.55 13.07 -12.83
CA ASN A 141 -32.21 14.30 -13.57
C ASN A 141 -32.68 14.26 -15.03
N CYS A 142 -32.97 13.06 -15.57
CA CYS A 142 -33.51 12.86 -16.91
C CYS A 142 -35.03 13.11 -16.93
N ASN A 143 -35.46 14.22 -17.53
CA ASN A 143 -36.87 14.65 -17.53
C ASN A 143 -37.50 14.51 -18.92
N TYR A 144 -38.45 13.58 -19.09
CA TYR A 144 -39.23 13.41 -20.32
C TYR A 144 -40.46 14.35 -20.28
N LEU A 145 -40.40 15.45 -21.04
CA LEU A 145 -41.40 16.53 -20.92
C LEU A 145 -42.82 16.05 -21.28
N ASP A 146 -43.01 15.46 -22.46
CA ASP A 146 -44.32 15.37 -23.12
C ASP A 146 -45.16 14.11 -22.84
N PHE A 147 -44.89 13.38 -21.74
CA PHE A 147 -45.78 12.28 -21.32
C PHE A 147 -47.13 12.82 -20.81
N VAL A 148 -48.12 12.95 -21.71
CA VAL A 148 -49.48 13.48 -21.48
C VAL A 148 -50.53 12.36 -21.62
N PRO A 149 -51.10 11.83 -20.52
CA PRO A 149 -51.95 10.62 -20.59
C PRO A 149 -53.38 10.78 -21.13
N ASN A 150 -53.87 12.00 -21.34
CA ASN A 150 -55.31 12.31 -21.30
C ASN A 150 -55.94 12.89 -22.58
N ARG A 151 -55.36 12.68 -23.78
CA ARG A 151 -55.91 13.28 -25.02
C ARG A 151 -57.16 12.57 -25.59
N PHE A 152 -57.62 11.46 -24.98
CA PHE A 152 -58.72 10.64 -25.48
C PHE A 152 -59.81 10.34 -24.42
N ARG A 153 -60.53 11.39 -24.00
CA ARG A 153 -61.87 11.28 -23.40
C ARG A 153 -62.71 12.49 -23.85
N ASN A 154 -63.56 12.28 -24.85
CA ASN A 154 -64.86 12.94 -25.05
C ASN A 154 -65.50 12.45 -26.35
N THR A 155 -66.38 11.47 -26.23
CA THR A 155 -67.40 11.13 -27.23
C THR A 155 -68.68 10.83 -26.46
N ASP A 156 -69.41 11.88 -26.10
CA ASP A 156 -70.75 11.73 -25.53
C ASP A 156 -71.66 11.05 -26.56
N ILE A 157 -72.49 10.12 -26.10
CA ILE A 157 -73.48 9.43 -26.95
C ILE A 157 -74.84 9.48 -26.26
N HIS A 158 -75.88 9.78 -27.04
CA HIS A 158 -77.30 9.81 -26.67
C HIS A 158 -77.81 10.99 -25.82
N GLN A 159 -77.88 12.17 -26.45
CA GLN A 159 -79.13 12.94 -26.40
C GLN A 159 -79.99 12.58 -27.62
N GLU A 160 -80.96 11.68 -27.47
CA GLU A 160 -82.16 11.59 -28.32
C GLU A 160 -83.12 10.52 -27.78
N LEU A 161 -84.19 10.93 -27.09
CA LEU A 161 -85.44 10.15 -26.90
C LEU A 161 -86.51 10.98 -26.17
N THR A 162 -86.86 12.14 -26.75
CA THR A 162 -88.04 12.92 -26.32
C THR A 162 -88.98 13.10 -27.50
N ASP A 163 -89.89 12.14 -27.70
CA ASP A 163 -91.27 12.49 -28.06
C ASP A 163 -92.25 11.32 -27.91
N LYS A 164 -93.53 11.68 -27.72
CA LYS A 164 -94.71 10.79 -27.58
C LYS A 164 -94.68 9.81 -26.40
N LYS A 165 -95.51 10.13 -25.40
CA LYS A 165 -96.09 9.15 -24.47
C LYS A 165 -97.59 9.39 -24.30
N GLY A 166 -98.36 8.30 -24.24
CA GLY A 166 -99.72 8.34 -23.72
C GLY A 166 -99.69 8.52 -22.20
N ASN A 167 -100.71 9.17 -21.62
CA ASN A 167 -100.71 9.59 -20.21
C ASN A 167 -100.25 8.51 -19.21
N HIS A 168 -100.65 7.25 -19.41
CA HIS A 168 -100.31 6.13 -18.53
C HIS A 168 -98.81 5.78 -18.55
N GLU A 169 -98.14 5.90 -19.69
CA GLU A 169 -96.69 5.71 -19.78
C GLU A 169 -95.92 6.91 -19.19
N GLN A 170 -96.54 8.09 -19.15
CA GLN A 170 -95.98 9.30 -18.56
C GLN A 170 -96.08 9.27 -17.03
N GLU A 171 -97.15 8.70 -16.47
CA GLU A 171 -97.25 8.38 -15.04
C GLU A 171 -96.14 7.40 -14.61
N GLN A 172 -95.85 6.38 -15.43
CA GLN A 172 -94.73 5.46 -15.18
C GLN A 172 -93.35 6.16 -15.30
N ILE A 173 -93.16 7.11 -16.23
CA ILE A 173 -91.94 7.94 -16.22
C ILE A 173 -91.87 8.76 -14.93
N ASN A 174 -92.95 9.40 -14.51
CA ASN A 174 -92.94 10.27 -13.33
C ASN A 174 -92.59 9.48 -12.07
N LEU A 175 -93.18 8.28 -11.88
CA LEU A 175 -92.84 7.35 -10.79
C LEU A 175 -91.36 6.96 -10.80
N VAL A 176 -90.83 6.48 -11.92
CA VAL A 176 -89.41 6.10 -12.06
C VAL A 176 -88.49 7.32 -11.90
N THR A 177 -88.91 8.50 -12.35
CA THR A 177 -88.16 9.75 -12.22
C THR A 177 -88.09 10.21 -10.76
N ASP A 178 -89.16 10.04 -9.99
CA ASP A 178 -89.18 10.37 -8.56
C ASP A 178 -88.42 9.33 -7.71
N GLU A 179 -88.47 8.05 -8.08
CA GLU A 179 -87.58 7.01 -7.52
C GLU A 179 -86.09 7.32 -7.80
N LEU A 180 -85.76 7.73 -9.03
CA LEU A 180 -84.41 8.16 -9.40
C LEU A 180 -83.98 9.44 -8.66
N LYS A 181 -84.86 10.42 -8.44
CA LYS A 181 -84.57 11.61 -7.61
C LYS A 181 -84.24 11.21 -6.18
N ASN A 182 -85.08 10.38 -5.56
CA ASN A 182 -84.85 9.86 -4.20
C ASN A 182 -83.50 9.15 -4.11
N ARG A 183 -83.18 8.29 -5.08
CA ARG A 183 -81.90 7.58 -5.12
C ARG A 183 -80.70 8.51 -5.37
N ILE A 184 -80.86 9.57 -6.16
CA ILE A 184 -79.85 10.62 -6.33
C ILE A 184 -79.61 11.37 -5.02
N ASP A 185 -80.65 11.66 -4.23
CA ASP A 185 -80.50 12.36 -2.95
C ASP A 185 -79.91 11.46 -1.84
N GLU A 186 -80.23 10.18 -1.82
CA GLU A 186 -79.50 9.18 -1.01
C GLU A 186 -77.99 9.16 -1.36
N LEU A 187 -77.66 9.11 -2.65
CA LEU A 187 -76.27 9.09 -3.12
C LEU A 187 -75.53 10.40 -2.83
N LYS A 188 -76.20 11.56 -2.80
CA LYS A 188 -75.60 12.83 -2.31
C LYS A 188 -75.22 12.72 -0.84
N ILE A 189 -76.13 12.23 0.00
CA ILE A 189 -75.91 12.05 1.45
C ILE A 189 -74.78 11.05 1.72
N GLU A 190 -74.68 9.98 0.92
CA GLU A 190 -73.55 9.03 1.00
C GLU A 190 -72.22 9.66 0.55
N ASN A 191 -72.22 10.42 -0.55
CA ASN A 191 -71.03 11.09 -1.06
C ASN A 191 -70.50 12.16 -0.08
N ASP A 192 -71.36 12.96 0.56
CA ASP A 192 -70.91 13.91 1.60
C ASP A 192 -70.38 13.21 2.87
N LYS A 193 -70.90 12.03 3.25
CA LYS A 193 -70.30 11.19 4.31
C LYS A 193 -68.89 10.72 3.91
N ILE A 194 -68.73 10.18 2.70
CA ILE A 194 -67.43 9.72 2.16
C ILE A 194 -66.43 10.88 2.09
N LYS A 195 -66.88 12.06 1.65
CA LYS A 195 -66.09 13.31 1.59
C LYS A 195 -65.64 13.78 2.98
N HIS A 196 -66.49 13.64 3.99
CA HIS A 196 -66.12 13.91 5.39
C HIS A 196 -65.09 12.90 5.90
N GLN A 197 -65.29 11.59 5.65
CA GLN A 197 -64.33 10.54 6.00
C GLN A 197 -62.96 10.76 5.32
N ASN A 198 -62.95 11.08 4.02
CA ASN A 198 -61.72 11.41 3.29
C ASN A 198 -61.01 12.64 3.86
N LYS A 199 -61.74 13.65 4.34
CA LYS A 199 -61.13 14.80 5.05
C LYS A 199 -60.47 14.38 6.36
N GLN A 200 -61.11 13.50 7.15
CA GLN A 200 -60.52 12.96 8.39
C GLN A 200 -59.29 12.08 8.10
N LEU A 201 -59.35 11.22 7.08
CA LEU A 201 -58.24 10.37 6.67
C LEU A 201 -57.05 11.18 6.16
N LYS A 202 -57.29 12.25 5.38
CA LYS A 202 -56.24 13.17 4.93
C LYS A 202 -55.53 13.85 6.11
N GLY A 203 -56.28 14.34 7.11
CA GLY A 203 -55.68 14.93 8.32
C GLY A 203 -54.86 13.93 9.15
N LYS A 204 -55.30 12.66 9.24
CA LYS A 204 -54.51 11.59 9.87
C LYS A 204 -53.23 11.25 9.09
N LEU A 205 -53.30 11.24 7.76
CA LEU A 205 -52.15 11.02 6.89
C LEU A 205 -51.13 12.17 6.98
N GLU A 206 -51.61 13.41 7.03
CA GLU A 206 -50.78 14.61 7.22
C GLU A 206 -50.08 14.61 8.59
N PHE A 207 -50.78 14.24 9.66
CA PHE A 207 -50.19 14.08 10.99
C PHE A 207 -49.10 12.99 11.00
N SER A 208 -49.41 11.80 10.47
CA SER A 208 -48.44 10.69 10.41
C SER A 208 -47.23 11.01 9.53
N ALA A 209 -47.41 11.73 8.42
CA ALA A 209 -46.30 12.19 7.58
C ALA A 209 -45.38 13.17 8.33
N GLN A 210 -45.94 14.08 9.14
CA GLN A 210 -45.13 14.96 9.98
C GLN A 210 -44.38 14.20 11.08
N GLU A 211 -45.00 13.17 11.66
CA GLU A 211 -44.36 12.28 12.64
C GLU A 211 -43.18 11.52 12.03
N TYR A 212 -43.32 11.00 10.79
CA TYR A 212 -42.21 10.39 10.04
C TYR A 212 -41.05 11.38 9.79
N VAL A 213 -41.34 12.62 9.38
CA VAL A 213 -40.29 13.65 9.17
C VAL A 213 -39.57 13.98 10.48
N ASN A 214 -40.29 14.07 11.60
CA ASN A 214 -39.69 14.31 12.91
C ASN A 214 -38.78 13.15 13.35
N LEU A 215 -39.15 11.90 13.03
CA LEU A 215 -38.33 10.71 13.29
C LEU A 215 -37.09 10.68 12.38
N GLU A 216 -37.23 11.01 11.10
CA GLU A 216 -36.12 11.07 10.14
C GLU A 216 -35.04 12.08 10.59
N ILE A 217 -35.44 13.29 11.00
CA ILE A 217 -34.56 14.29 11.61
C ILE A 217 -33.91 13.76 12.89
N SER A 218 -34.67 13.08 13.76
CA SER A 218 -34.13 12.52 15.00
C SER A 218 -33.12 11.40 14.77
N ASP A 219 -33.23 10.64 13.67
CA ASP A 219 -32.29 9.59 13.30
C ASP A 219 -31.07 10.13 12.55
N ASP A 220 -31.18 11.24 11.81
CA ASP A 220 -30.01 11.95 11.27
C ASP A 220 -29.14 12.54 12.39
N ILE A 221 -29.73 13.16 13.41
CA ILE A 221 -28.99 13.64 14.60
C ILE A 221 -28.24 12.47 15.28
N ARG A 222 -28.86 11.29 15.44
CA ARG A 222 -28.19 10.11 15.99
C ARG A 222 -27.04 9.58 15.13
N LYS A 223 -27.09 9.78 13.81
CA LYS A 223 -25.97 9.40 12.92
C LYS A 223 -24.79 10.35 13.10
N GLU A 224 -25.04 11.65 13.29
CA GLU A 224 -23.97 12.61 13.63
C GLU A 224 -23.34 12.30 14.99
N GLU A 225 -24.14 11.98 16.01
CA GLU A 225 -23.64 11.52 17.32
C GLU A 225 -22.83 10.21 17.20
N LEU A 226 -23.26 9.26 16.36
CA LEU A 226 -22.56 7.99 16.14
C LEU A 226 -21.20 8.19 15.46
N ILE A 227 -21.09 9.08 14.46
CA ILE A 227 -19.82 9.39 13.78
C ILE A 227 -18.79 9.92 14.80
N ALA A 228 -19.19 10.81 15.71
CA ALA A 228 -18.30 11.31 16.75
C ALA A 228 -17.81 10.18 17.69
N VAL A 229 -18.67 9.19 18.01
CA VAL A 229 -18.27 8.01 18.80
C VAL A 229 -17.30 7.11 18.03
N GLU A 230 -17.51 6.90 16.73
CA GLU A 230 -16.57 6.14 15.88
C GLU A 230 -15.20 6.84 15.77
N GLU A 231 -15.16 8.17 15.67
CA GLU A 231 -13.92 8.95 15.72
C GLU A 231 -13.20 8.80 17.06
N TYR A 232 -13.90 8.90 18.20
CA TYR A 232 -13.30 8.65 19.52
C TYR A 232 -12.77 7.22 19.67
N GLN A 233 -13.49 6.22 19.13
CA GLN A 233 -13.05 4.82 19.18
C GLN A 233 -11.76 4.60 18.36
N ALA A 234 -11.63 5.25 17.19
CA ALA A 234 -10.39 5.23 16.40
C ALA A 234 -9.21 5.88 17.15
N HIS A 235 -9.44 7.01 17.85
CA HIS A 235 -8.42 7.66 18.68
C HIS A 235 -7.97 6.75 19.84
N ILE A 236 -8.91 6.06 20.50
CA ILE A 236 -8.60 5.10 21.58
C ILE A 236 -7.69 3.98 21.05
N SER A 237 -8.01 3.37 19.92
CA SER A 237 -7.17 2.32 19.33
C SER A 237 -5.76 2.80 18.93
N SER A 238 -5.61 4.07 18.50
CA SER A 238 -4.29 4.66 18.25
C SER A 238 -3.47 4.79 19.55
N ILE A 239 -4.10 5.28 20.62
CA ILE A 239 -3.46 5.42 21.95
C ILE A 239 -3.09 4.05 22.54
N GLU A 240 -3.91 3.02 22.34
CA GLU A 240 -3.60 1.65 22.75
C GLU A 240 -2.41 1.06 22.00
N PHE A 241 -2.28 1.35 20.70
CA PHE A 241 -1.12 0.94 19.89
C PHE A 241 0.18 1.61 20.34
N GLU A 242 0.17 2.94 20.54
CA GLU A 242 1.33 3.69 21.07
C GLU A 242 1.77 3.16 22.46
N LYS A 243 0.79 2.93 23.34
CA LYS A 243 1.00 2.38 24.69
C LYS A 243 1.66 1.00 24.65
N GLU A 244 1.33 0.15 23.69
CA GLU A 244 1.96 -1.17 23.54
C GLU A 244 3.36 -1.08 22.92
N GLN A 245 3.61 -0.17 21.98
CA GLN A 245 4.99 0.11 21.52
C GLN A 245 5.87 0.62 22.67
N LEU A 246 5.36 1.51 23.52
CA LEU A 246 6.08 2.00 24.70
C LEU A 246 6.39 0.88 25.70
N ARG A 247 5.46 -0.08 25.89
CA ARG A 247 5.71 -1.29 26.69
C ARG A 247 6.82 -2.17 26.11
N GLN A 248 6.81 -2.42 24.81
CA GLN A 248 7.87 -3.20 24.15
C GLN A 248 9.24 -2.51 24.26
N LYS A 249 9.28 -1.19 24.10
CA LYS A 249 10.49 -0.37 24.29
C LYS A 249 11.00 -0.43 25.73
N LEU A 250 10.12 -0.31 26.72
CA LEU A 250 10.45 -0.44 28.15
C LEU A 250 10.96 -1.84 28.49
N ALA A 251 10.33 -2.90 27.96
CA ALA A 251 10.77 -4.27 28.15
C ALA A 251 12.19 -4.49 27.59
N LYS A 252 12.48 -4.00 26.37
CA LYS A 252 13.82 -4.03 25.77
C LYS A 252 14.86 -3.31 26.63
N GLN A 253 14.54 -2.11 27.12
CA GLN A 253 15.43 -1.37 28.02
C GLN A 253 15.66 -2.09 29.35
N SER A 254 14.66 -2.76 29.92
CA SER A 254 14.84 -3.57 31.13
C SER A 254 15.77 -4.77 30.91
N LEU A 255 15.71 -5.40 29.73
CA LEU A 255 16.62 -6.48 29.34
C LEU A 255 18.05 -5.96 29.19
N GLU A 256 18.24 -4.83 28.50
CA GLU A 256 19.55 -4.17 28.33
C GLU A 256 20.19 -3.80 29.68
N LEU A 257 19.40 -3.24 30.62
CA LEU A 257 19.87 -2.94 31.98
C LEU A 257 20.31 -4.21 32.73
N SER A 258 19.56 -5.31 32.62
CA SER A 258 19.95 -6.59 33.24
C SER A 258 21.24 -7.17 32.66
N LEU A 259 21.46 -7.01 31.35
CA LEU A 259 22.68 -7.43 30.66
C LEU A 259 23.88 -6.58 31.13
N ILE A 260 23.71 -5.25 31.18
CA ILE A 260 24.73 -4.32 31.69
C ILE A 260 25.09 -4.68 33.14
N GLN A 261 24.10 -4.96 33.99
CA GLN A 261 24.34 -5.34 35.39
C GLN A 261 25.14 -6.66 35.51
N ASN A 262 24.86 -7.65 34.66
CA ASN A 262 25.64 -8.90 34.59
C ASN A 262 27.09 -8.64 34.10
N THR A 263 27.27 -7.84 33.04
CA THR A 263 28.62 -7.48 32.57
C THR A 263 29.42 -6.69 33.61
N LYS A 264 28.75 -5.87 34.43
CA LYS A 264 29.40 -5.18 35.55
C LYS A 264 29.86 -6.18 36.61
N GLN A 265 29.00 -7.11 37.04
CA GLN A 265 29.39 -8.14 38.02
C GLN A 265 30.62 -8.94 37.56
N LYS A 266 30.67 -9.32 36.28
CA LYS A 266 31.84 -9.99 35.69
C LYS A 266 33.09 -9.11 35.62
N LYS A 267 32.93 -7.80 35.43
CA LYS A 267 34.06 -6.86 35.50
C LYS A 267 34.58 -6.74 36.94
N ASP A 268 33.67 -6.58 37.91
CA ASP A 268 34.02 -6.48 39.33
C ASP A 268 34.71 -7.78 39.83
N GLU A 269 34.37 -8.94 39.24
CA GLU A 269 35.03 -10.25 39.43
C GLU A 269 36.44 -10.31 38.78
N LEU A 270 36.56 -9.90 37.51
CA LEU A 270 37.85 -9.85 36.80
C LEU A 270 38.84 -8.82 37.38
N ASP A 271 38.36 -7.68 37.89
CA ASP A 271 39.18 -6.68 38.56
C ASP A 271 39.78 -7.26 39.87
N LEU A 272 39.04 -8.14 40.56
CA LEU A 272 39.53 -8.86 41.74
C LEU A 272 40.57 -9.91 41.37
N GLU A 273 40.34 -10.72 40.33
CA GLU A 273 41.33 -11.68 39.82
C GLU A 273 42.63 -10.97 39.43
N LEU A 274 42.54 -9.87 38.67
CA LEU A 274 43.69 -9.06 38.25
C LEU A 274 44.49 -8.56 39.46
N SER A 275 43.84 -8.06 40.50
CA SER A 275 44.50 -7.63 41.73
C SER A 275 45.28 -8.77 42.41
N THR A 276 44.75 -10.00 42.42
CA THR A 276 45.49 -11.15 42.96
C THR A 276 46.70 -11.54 42.09
N LEU A 277 46.62 -11.38 40.77
CA LEU A 277 47.72 -11.63 39.84
C LEU A 277 48.83 -10.57 39.98
N GLU A 278 48.49 -9.29 40.14
CA GLU A 278 49.45 -8.22 40.44
C GLU A 278 50.19 -8.47 41.76
N ASP A 279 49.48 -8.91 42.80
CA ASP A 279 50.06 -9.21 44.11
C ASP A 279 50.98 -10.45 44.06
N LEU A 280 50.61 -11.48 43.28
CA LEU A 280 51.47 -12.63 42.97
C LEU A 280 52.70 -12.24 42.14
N GLN A 281 52.56 -11.37 41.14
CA GLN A 281 53.67 -10.83 40.36
C GLN A 281 54.64 -10.04 41.24
N SER A 282 54.11 -9.21 42.15
CA SER A 282 54.90 -8.45 43.12
C SER A 282 55.71 -9.38 44.04
N ARG A 283 55.11 -10.48 44.51
CA ARG A 283 55.80 -11.52 45.30
C ARG A 283 56.88 -12.22 44.47
N SER A 284 56.58 -12.59 43.22
CA SER A 284 57.52 -13.24 42.30
C SER A 284 58.75 -12.36 42.02
N GLN A 285 58.54 -11.07 41.70
CA GLN A 285 59.62 -10.10 41.49
C GLN A 285 60.50 -9.92 42.73
N LYS A 286 59.90 -9.88 43.94
CA LYS A 286 60.65 -9.82 45.21
C LYS A 286 61.49 -11.07 45.47
N LEU A 287 60.98 -12.26 45.11
CA LEU A 287 61.75 -13.51 45.20
C LEU A 287 62.90 -13.55 44.19
N LEU A 288 62.66 -13.16 42.93
CA LEU A 288 63.70 -13.06 41.90
C LEU A 288 64.79 -12.06 42.31
N HIS A 289 64.44 -10.89 42.83
CA HIS A 289 65.42 -9.90 43.29
C HIS A 289 66.26 -10.41 44.48
N ARG A 290 65.67 -11.19 45.40
CA ARG A 290 66.44 -11.87 46.45
C ARG A 290 67.42 -12.87 45.85
N VAL A 291 66.96 -13.75 44.97
CA VAL A 291 67.80 -14.78 44.33
C VAL A 291 68.94 -14.15 43.52
N VAL A 292 68.68 -13.05 42.78
CA VAL A 292 69.73 -12.29 42.09
C VAL A 292 70.75 -11.73 43.08
N SER A 293 70.31 -11.13 44.20
CA SER A 293 71.22 -10.57 45.21
C SER A 293 72.03 -11.66 45.95
N ASP A 294 71.43 -12.83 46.18
CA ASP A 294 72.13 -14.00 46.74
C ASP A 294 73.18 -14.54 45.74
N PHE A 295 72.91 -14.49 44.42
CA PHE A 295 73.88 -14.80 43.37
C PHE A 295 74.97 -13.74 43.24
N GLU A 296 74.65 -12.44 43.23
CA GLU A 296 75.60 -11.32 43.23
C GLU A 296 76.56 -11.45 44.42
N SER A 297 76.02 -11.62 45.63
CA SER A 297 76.83 -11.85 46.83
C SER A 297 77.67 -13.14 46.75
N SER A 298 77.27 -14.12 45.94
CA SER A 298 78.07 -15.34 45.70
C SER A 298 79.15 -15.14 44.63
N ILE A 299 78.88 -14.30 43.63
CA ILE A 299 79.85 -13.84 42.63
C ILE A 299 80.90 -12.97 43.33
N ASP A 300 80.53 -12.02 44.20
CA ASP A 300 81.48 -11.23 45.02
C ASP A 300 82.43 -12.12 45.83
N LYS A 301 81.90 -13.19 46.44
CA LYS A 301 82.71 -14.18 47.17
C LYS A 301 83.64 -14.94 46.23
N LEU A 302 83.17 -15.36 45.06
CA LEU A 302 83.97 -16.03 44.05
C LEU A 302 85.03 -15.11 43.44
N GLU A 303 84.73 -13.83 43.20
CA GLU A 303 85.70 -12.81 42.78
C GLU A 303 86.72 -12.53 43.86
N TRP A 304 86.33 -12.46 45.14
CA TRP A 304 87.27 -12.32 46.25
C TRP A 304 88.19 -13.54 46.39
N ILE A 305 87.66 -14.76 46.23
CA ILE A 305 88.46 -16.00 46.17
C ILE A 305 89.37 -15.99 44.94
N HIS A 306 88.85 -15.64 43.77
CA HIS A 306 89.59 -15.59 42.51
C HIS A 306 90.67 -14.50 42.52
N LYS A 307 90.43 -13.35 43.16
CA LYS A 307 91.39 -12.27 43.35
C LYS A 307 92.48 -12.65 44.36
N SER A 308 92.11 -13.29 45.47
CA SER A 308 93.06 -13.81 46.47
C SER A 308 93.91 -14.95 45.88
N SER A 309 93.30 -15.85 45.11
CA SER A 309 93.95 -16.93 44.37
C SER A 309 94.84 -16.40 43.25
N ASN A 310 94.40 -15.39 42.49
CA ASN A 310 95.26 -14.69 41.53
C ASN A 310 96.35 -13.87 42.22
N GLN A 311 96.19 -13.44 43.46
CA GLN A 311 97.24 -12.74 44.20
C GLN A 311 98.30 -13.73 44.66
N THR A 312 97.94 -14.88 45.24
CA THR A 312 98.92 -15.94 45.55
C THR A 312 99.52 -16.56 44.29
N LEU A 313 98.75 -16.75 43.21
CA LEU A 313 99.27 -17.13 41.90
C LEU A 313 100.11 -16.03 41.25
N ARG A 314 99.93 -14.75 41.58
CA ARG A 314 100.85 -13.65 41.19
C ARG A 314 102.10 -13.63 42.06
N ASP A 315 102.03 -13.98 43.34
CA ASP A 315 103.22 -14.11 44.18
C ASP A 315 104.06 -15.31 43.71
N ILE A 316 103.41 -16.43 43.38
CA ILE A 316 104.03 -17.59 42.72
C ILE A 316 104.54 -17.21 41.32
N LYS A 317 103.73 -16.50 40.51
CA LYS A 317 104.12 -16.10 39.15
C LYS A 317 105.24 -15.06 39.16
N CYS A 318 105.29 -14.10 40.08
CA CYS A 318 106.43 -13.19 40.22
C CYS A 318 107.70 -13.99 40.50
N ARG A 319 107.65 -14.95 41.43
CA ARG A 319 108.77 -15.88 41.70
C ARG A 319 109.14 -16.80 40.52
N LEU A 320 108.33 -16.86 39.46
CA LEU A 320 108.59 -17.58 38.21
C LEU A 320 108.82 -16.66 36.99
N SER A 321 108.41 -15.39 37.04
CA SER A 321 108.56 -14.36 36.00
C SER A 321 109.74 -13.43 36.27
N ASP A 322 110.25 -13.40 37.51
CA ASP A 322 111.65 -13.10 37.82
C ASP A 322 112.60 -14.04 37.04
N SER A 323 112.11 -15.16 36.52
CA SER A 323 112.84 -16.07 35.63
C SER A 323 112.45 -16.02 34.14
N ILE A 324 111.27 -15.48 33.74
CA ILE A 324 110.77 -15.52 32.34
C ILE A 324 109.94 -14.25 31.97
N GLN A 325 110.24 -13.69 30.79
CA GLN A 325 109.85 -12.34 30.34
C GLN A 325 108.84 -12.32 29.15
N ASN A 326 108.17 -11.16 28.95
CA ASN A 326 107.66 -10.56 27.67
C ASN A 326 106.30 -10.96 26.99
N VAL A 327 105.54 -9.89 26.64
CA VAL A 327 104.72 -9.62 25.39
C VAL A 327 103.27 -10.18 25.19
N ASP A 328 102.27 -9.34 25.52
CA ASP A 328 101.28 -8.59 24.67
C ASP A 328 100.18 -9.16 23.70
N ILE A 329 99.01 -8.45 23.69
CA ILE A 329 97.95 -8.20 22.63
C ILE A 329 97.13 -9.41 22.06
N GLY A 330 95.83 -9.36 21.65
CA GLY A 330 94.72 -8.35 21.69
C GLY A 330 93.58 -8.57 20.63
N GLU A 331 92.34 -8.07 20.86
CA GLU A 331 91.16 -7.90 19.93
C GLU A 331 90.52 -9.17 19.26
N GLY A 332 89.35 -9.23 18.58
CA GLY A 332 88.17 -8.35 18.31
C GLY A 332 87.62 -8.49 16.85
N ASP A 333 86.33 -8.32 16.41
CA ASP A 333 84.94 -8.41 16.97
C ASP A 333 83.87 -8.37 15.80
N THR A 334 82.54 -8.44 16.08
CA THR A 334 81.34 -7.97 15.30
C THR A 334 80.46 -8.95 14.45
N LYS A 335 79.44 -8.41 13.72
CA LYS A 335 78.16 -9.04 13.25
C LYS A 335 77.75 -8.61 11.81
N THR A 336 76.75 -9.27 11.20
CA THR A 336 75.99 -8.78 10.02
C THR A 336 74.50 -9.16 10.02
N THR A 337 73.67 -8.41 9.27
CA THR A 337 72.21 -8.62 9.03
C THR A 337 71.82 -8.32 7.57
N GLY A 338 70.58 -8.61 7.14
CA GLY A 338 70.07 -8.30 5.79
C GLY A 338 68.54 -8.38 5.64
N THR A 339 67.98 -7.69 4.65
CA THR A 339 66.53 -7.40 4.50
C THR A 339 66.05 -7.54 3.03
N THR A 340 64.74 -7.69 2.81
CA THR A 340 64.09 -7.94 1.50
C THR A 340 63.57 -6.67 0.76
N PRO A 341 63.32 -6.74 -0.57
CA PRO A 341 62.82 -5.63 -1.40
C PRO A 341 61.30 -5.65 -1.69
N LYS A 342 60.81 -4.68 -2.49
CA LYS A 342 59.44 -4.54 -3.03
C LYS A 342 59.44 -4.45 -4.57
N GLU A 343 58.26 -4.54 -5.19
CA GLU A 343 58.03 -4.49 -6.66
C GLU A 343 57.17 -3.28 -7.10
N ASP A 344 57.18 -2.99 -8.41
CA ASP A 344 56.60 -1.80 -9.06
C ASP A 344 55.20 -2.02 -9.69
N PHE A 345 54.52 -0.92 -10.06
CA PHE A 345 53.21 -0.89 -10.73
C PHE A 345 53.30 -0.44 -12.20
N THR A 346 52.36 -0.87 -13.04
CA THR A 346 52.23 -0.47 -14.44
C THR A 346 50.95 0.34 -14.74
N ASP A 347 51.04 1.17 -15.78
CA ASP A 347 50.02 2.15 -16.17
C ASP A 347 48.86 1.53 -16.95
N HIS A 348 47.74 1.27 -16.24
CA HIS A 348 46.33 1.40 -16.70
C HIS A 348 45.40 0.94 -15.56
N GLN A 349 45.16 1.77 -14.55
CA GLN A 349 44.27 1.40 -13.44
C GLN A 349 42.80 1.32 -13.88
N THR A 350 42.16 0.16 -13.64
CA THR A 350 40.72 -0.04 -13.87
C THR A 350 39.88 0.97 -13.10
N ARG A 351 38.91 1.62 -13.77
CA ARG A 351 38.03 2.62 -13.15
C ARG A 351 36.83 1.97 -12.48
N VAL A 352 36.63 2.26 -11.21
CA VAL A 352 35.61 1.65 -10.34
C VAL A 352 34.60 2.70 -9.87
N GLY A 353 33.32 2.37 -9.94
CA GLY A 353 32.26 3.09 -9.24
C GLY A 353 31.62 2.19 -8.19
N VAL A 354 31.50 2.68 -6.95
CA VAL A 354 30.93 1.92 -5.82
C VAL A 354 29.57 2.52 -5.46
N PHE A 355 28.53 1.70 -5.36
CA PHE A 355 27.16 2.13 -5.14
C PHE A 355 26.56 1.29 -4.00
N VAL A 356 26.29 1.93 -2.86
CA VAL A 356 25.94 1.24 -1.61
C VAL A 356 24.51 1.54 -1.17
N ASP A 357 23.68 0.50 -1.16
CA ASP A 357 22.38 0.54 -0.51
C ASP A 357 22.57 0.35 1.00
N VAL A 358 22.64 1.47 1.72
CA VAL A 358 22.84 1.47 3.17
C VAL A 358 21.64 0.85 3.89
N GLN A 359 20.44 0.89 3.31
CA GLN A 359 19.25 0.30 3.94
C GLN A 359 19.31 -1.23 3.87
N ASN A 360 19.53 -1.80 2.68
CA ASN A 360 19.63 -3.25 2.48
C ASN A 360 20.80 -3.84 3.29
N MET A 361 21.98 -3.20 3.25
CA MET A 361 23.15 -3.63 4.02
C MET A 361 22.96 -3.51 5.55
N PHE A 362 22.27 -2.46 6.04
CA PHE A 362 22.01 -2.31 7.47
C PHE A 362 21.05 -3.37 8.01
N TYR A 363 19.98 -3.70 7.29
CA TYR A 363 19.05 -4.75 7.72
C TYR A 363 19.73 -6.14 7.68
N ALA A 364 20.49 -6.44 6.63
CA ALA A 364 21.21 -7.71 6.50
C ALA A 364 22.28 -7.92 7.60
N ALA A 365 23.06 -6.88 7.95
CA ALA A 365 24.02 -6.94 9.05
C ALA A 365 23.33 -7.21 10.40
N LYS A 366 22.20 -6.51 10.63
CA LYS A 366 21.45 -6.55 11.88
C LYS A 366 20.74 -7.89 12.11
N ASP A 367 20.15 -8.50 11.07
CA ASP A 367 19.34 -9.71 11.20
C ASP A 367 20.13 -10.91 11.73
N ARG A 368 21.29 -11.19 11.11
CA ARG A 368 22.06 -12.41 11.42
C ARG A 368 23.22 -12.21 12.39
N TYR A 369 23.83 -11.02 12.43
CA TYR A 369 25.03 -10.76 13.23
C TYR A 369 24.80 -9.82 14.41
N ALA A 370 23.70 -9.06 14.42
CA ALA A 370 23.44 -7.95 15.36
C ALA A 370 24.51 -6.83 15.40
N SER A 371 25.53 -6.92 14.55
CA SER A 371 26.60 -5.94 14.33
C SER A 371 26.21 -4.86 13.32
N ARG A 372 27.13 -3.93 13.06
CA ARG A 372 27.05 -2.92 11.98
C ARG A 372 28.10 -3.22 10.92
N LEU A 373 27.85 -2.77 9.70
CA LEU A 373 28.82 -2.83 8.60
C LEU A 373 29.81 -1.67 8.71
N ASP A 374 31.11 -1.95 8.57
CA ASP A 374 32.16 -0.95 8.49
C ASP A 374 32.30 -0.45 7.05
N TYR A 375 31.64 0.66 6.75
CA TYR A 375 31.63 1.27 5.41
C TYR A 375 33.00 1.80 4.98
N ILE A 376 33.94 2.03 5.90
CA ILE A 376 35.31 2.47 5.57
C ILE A 376 36.08 1.26 5.04
N LYS A 377 36.12 0.15 5.80
CA LYS A 377 36.69 -1.12 5.34
C LYS A 377 36.02 -1.61 4.06
N LEU A 378 34.70 -1.44 3.92
CA LEU A 378 33.95 -1.79 2.71
C LEU A 378 34.50 -1.05 1.48
N LEU A 379 34.79 0.25 1.60
CA LEU A 379 35.32 1.03 0.48
C LEU A 379 36.73 0.58 0.11
N ASP A 380 37.62 0.46 1.09
CA ASP A 380 39.02 0.03 0.89
C ASP A 380 39.09 -1.38 0.28
N PHE A 381 38.27 -2.32 0.78
CA PHE A 381 38.21 -3.70 0.30
C PHE A 381 37.61 -3.79 -1.12
N THR A 382 36.56 -3.03 -1.42
CA THR A 382 35.91 -3.06 -2.74
C THR A 382 36.76 -2.38 -3.82
N VAL A 383 37.44 -1.28 -3.50
CA VAL A 383 38.33 -0.60 -4.46
C VAL A 383 39.62 -1.38 -4.65
N GLY A 384 40.35 -1.68 -3.56
CA GLY A 384 41.67 -2.31 -3.61
C GLY A 384 42.68 -1.47 -4.42
N PRO A 385 43.51 -2.06 -5.30
CA PRO A 385 44.51 -1.33 -6.09
C PRO A 385 43.93 -0.58 -7.31
N ARG A 386 42.60 -0.47 -7.42
CA ARG A 386 41.88 0.09 -8.57
C ARG A 386 41.62 1.60 -8.41
N HIS A 387 41.28 2.29 -9.49
CA HIS A 387 41.01 3.73 -9.45
C HIS A 387 39.53 4.01 -9.14
N LEU A 388 39.23 4.53 -7.95
CA LEU A 388 37.88 4.95 -7.56
C LEU A 388 37.50 6.27 -8.28
N VAL A 389 36.48 6.20 -9.16
CA VAL A 389 35.92 7.39 -9.83
C VAL A 389 34.85 8.07 -8.98
N ALA A 390 34.01 7.28 -8.30
CA ALA A 390 33.07 7.75 -7.28
C ALA A 390 32.60 6.60 -6.39
N ALA A 391 32.35 6.91 -5.11
CA ALA A 391 31.55 6.10 -4.23
C ALA A 391 30.24 6.84 -3.92
N TYR A 392 29.10 6.16 -3.96
CA TYR A 392 27.79 6.69 -3.61
C TYR A 392 27.15 5.88 -2.49
N ALA A 393 26.65 6.56 -1.45
CA ALA A 393 25.93 5.97 -0.34
C ALA A 393 24.47 6.42 -0.34
N TYR A 394 23.55 5.47 -0.49
CA TYR A 394 22.13 5.69 -0.64
C TYR A 394 21.42 5.42 0.69
N ILE A 395 20.91 6.49 1.30
CA ILE A 395 20.45 6.48 2.69
C ILE A 395 18.98 6.89 2.76
N VAL A 396 18.20 6.16 3.56
CA VAL A 396 16.79 6.47 3.82
C VAL A 396 16.67 7.05 5.23
N GLN A 397 16.26 8.31 5.30
CA GLN A 397 16.14 9.06 6.55
C GLN A 397 14.78 8.80 7.20
N ILE A 398 14.82 8.40 8.47
CA ILE A 398 13.64 8.20 9.32
C ILE A 398 13.56 9.42 10.26
N PRO A 399 12.45 10.18 10.29
CA PRO A 399 12.37 11.45 11.04
C PRO A 399 12.68 11.34 12.54
N GLU A 400 12.48 10.17 13.14
CA GLU A 400 12.72 9.91 14.57
C GLU A 400 14.19 9.60 14.92
N ILE A 401 15.08 9.43 13.92
CA ILE A 401 16.46 8.97 14.14
C ILE A 401 17.44 10.00 13.58
N ASP A 402 18.20 10.64 14.47
CA ASP A 402 19.35 11.44 14.05
C ASP A 402 20.45 10.54 13.46
N GLN A 403 20.75 10.76 12.19
CA GLN A 403 21.80 10.09 11.42
C GLN A 403 22.97 11.03 11.09
N SER A 404 22.96 12.29 11.56
CA SER A 404 23.92 13.35 11.19
C SER A 404 25.39 12.99 11.37
N GLY A 405 25.74 12.32 12.47
CA GLY A 405 27.10 11.84 12.72
C GLY A 405 27.54 10.72 11.78
N PHE A 406 26.62 9.85 11.36
CA PHE A 406 26.90 8.77 10.41
C PHE A 406 27.02 9.31 8.97
N LEU A 407 26.19 10.28 8.61
CA LEU A 407 26.28 11.01 7.34
C LEU A 407 27.65 11.72 7.23
N SER A 408 28.02 12.51 8.25
CA SER A 408 29.32 13.18 8.33
C SER A 408 30.51 12.19 8.22
N LEU A 409 30.40 11.00 8.83
CA LEU A 409 31.44 9.98 8.77
C LEU A 409 31.62 9.42 7.35
N LEU A 410 30.53 9.14 6.64
CA LEU A 410 30.59 8.63 5.26
C LEU A 410 31.15 9.67 4.28
N GLU A 411 30.73 10.93 4.39
CA GLU A 411 31.26 12.05 3.58
C GLU A 411 32.75 12.26 3.82
N TYR A 412 33.20 12.24 5.08
CA TYR A 412 34.63 12.36 5.42
C TYR A 412 35.48 11.22 4.84
N ASN A 413 34.93 10.01 4.74
CA ASN A 413 35.59 8.84 4.14
C ASN A 413 35.31 8.69 2.63
N GLY A 414 34.90 9.76 1.94
CA GLY A 414 34.88 9.84 0.48
C GLY A 414 33.59 9.37 -0.22
N TYR A 415 32.54 9.00 0.52
CA TYR A 415 31.23 8.70 -0.08
C TYR A 415 30.47 9.97 -0.44
N ARG A 416 29.88 9.99 -1.64
CA ARG A 416 28.86 10.98 -2.05
C ARG A 416 27.50 10.49 -1.57
N ILE A 417 26.89 11.23 -0.66
CA ILE A 417 25.64 10.80 -0.04
C ILE A 417 24.42 11.23 -0.86
N LYS A 418 23.40 10.37 -0.92
CA LYS A 418 22.05 10.71 -1.36
C LYS A 418 21.04 10.28 -0.30
N THR A 419 20.26 11.23 0.21
CA THR A 419 19.23 10.99 1.23
C THR A 419 17.80 11.05 0.65
N LYS A 420 16.94 10.15 1.11
CA LYS A 420 15.51 10.10 0.78
C LYS A 420 14.71 9.93 2.06
N ASN A 421 13.73 10.80 2.30
CA ASN A 421 12.87 10.69 3.48
C ASN A 421 11.91 9.51 3.32
N LEU A 422 11.83 8.65 4.33
CA LEU A 422 10.88 7.55 4.37
C LEU A 422 9.45 8.08 4.29
N ARG A 423 8.66 7.60 3.32
CA ARG A 423 7.24 7.98 3.17
C ARG A 423 6.35 6.83 3.60
N LEU A 424 5.85 6.91 4.83
CA LEU A 424 4.73 6.10 5.28
C LEU A 424 3.44 6.57 4.58
N ARG A 425 2.68 5.63 4.05
CA ARG A 425 1.32 5.86 3.55
C ARG A 425 0.29 5.51 4.63
N GLY A 426 -0.92 6.06 4.50
CA GLY A 426 -2.06 5.70 5.36
C GLY A 426 -2.57 4.26 5.21
N ASP A 427 -1.99 3.46 4.30
CA ASP A 427 -2.20 2.01 4.18
C ASP A 427 -1.14 1.19 4.97
N GLY A 428 -0.25 1.86 5.71
CA GLY A 428 0.86 1.25 6.46
C GLY A 428 2.07 0.89 5.59
N THR A 429 2.01 1.01 4.26
CA THR A 429 3.15 0.71 3.39
C THR A 429 4.18 1.83 3.44
N ALA A 430 5.42 1.45 3.71
CA ALA A 430 6.56 2.35 3.67
C ALA A 430 7.17 2.35 2.26
N LYS A 431 7.20 3.50 1.58
CA LYS A 431 8.02 3.69 0.38
C LYS A 431 9.28 4.46 0.74
N GLY A 432 10.44 3.84 0.50
CA GLY A 432 11.74 4.25 1.03
C GLY A 432 12.88 3.92 0.08
N ASP A 433 12.91 2.69 -0.44
CA ASP A 433 13.61 2.15 -1.62
C ASP A 433 14.56 3.11 -2.39
N TRP A 434 15.80 2.72 -2.65
CA TRP A 434 16.71 3.54 -3.48
C TRP A 434 16.93 2.99 -4.89
N ASP A 435 16.41 1.80 -5.18
CA ASP A 435 16.74 0.90 -6.28
C ASP A 435 16.63 1.58 -7.65
N VAL A 436 15.53 2.29 -7.91
CA VAL A 436 15.33 3.07 -9.16
C VAL A 436 16.36 4.21 -9.29
N GLY A 437 16.72 4.86 -8.18
CA GLY A 437 17.74 5.92 -8.16
C GLY A 437 19.15 5.37 -8.37
N ILE A 438 19.48 4.28 -7.68
CA ILE A 438 20.73 3.51 -7.83
C ILE A 438 20.90 3.08 -9.29
N ALA A 439 19.86 2.50 -9.90
CA ALA A 439 19.89 2.06 -11.30
C ALA A 439 20.09 3.23 -12.28
N ILE A 440 19.39 4.36 -12.09
CA ILE A 440 19.55 5.55 -12.94
C ILE A 440 20.97 6.12 -12.83
N ASP A 441 21.50 6.25 -11.60
CA ASP A 441 22.84 6.77 -11.38
C ASP A 441 23.92 5.87 -11.99
N ILE A 442 23.85 4.55 -11.75
CA ILE A 442 24.77 3.56 -12.32
C ILE A 442 24.76 3.66 -13.86
N VAL A 443 23.57 3.63 -14.47
CA VAL A 443 23.42 3.72 -15.94
C VAL A 443 23.99 5.04 -16.47
N SER A 444 23.82 6.16 -15.76
CA SER A 444 24.38 7.46 -16.16
C SER A 444 25.91 7.53 -16.12
N MET A 445 26.56 6.60 -15.41
CA MET A 445 28.02 6.59 -15.22
C MET A 445 28.75 5.51 -16.05
N LEU A 446 28.05 4.62 -16.76
CA LEU A 446 28.69 3.48 -17.44
C LEU A 446 29.76 3.87 -18.47
N ASP A 447 29.67 5.04 -19.10
CA ASP A 447 30.68 5.51 -20.05
C ASP A 447 32.04 5.81 -19.38
N ILE A 448 32.02 6.26 -18.10
CA ILE A 448 33.22 6.66 -17.34
C ILE A 448 33.72 5.60 -16.33
N LEU A 449 32.98 4.51 -16.15
CA LEU A 449 33.34 3.37 -15.31
C LEU A 449 33.76 2.16 -16.16
N ASP A 450 34.62 1.28 -15.62
CA ASP A 450 34.95 -0.01 -16.23
C ASP A 450 34.41 -1.18 -15.39
N VAL A 451 34.35 -1.00 -14.07
CA VAL A 451 33.69 -1.89 -13.10
C VAL A 451 32.66 -1.10 -12.29
N VAL A 452 31.45 -1.63 -12.22
CA VAL A 452 30.41 -1.22 -11.25
C VAL A 452 30.47 -2.18 -10.07
N ILE A 453 30.55 -1.65 -8.85
CA ILE A 453 30.42 -2.41 -7.61
C ILE A 453 29.11 -2.01 -6.93
N LEU A 454 28.19 -2.95 -6.80
CA LEU A 454 26.91 -2.76 -6.14
C LEU A 454 26.93 -3.46 -4.77
N ALA A 455 26.77 -2.70 -3.70
CA ALA A 455 26.59 -3.23 -2.35
C ALA A 455 25.09 -3.25 -1.99
N SER A 456 24.38 -4.26 -2.50
CA SER A 456 23.00 -4.60 -2.14
C SER A 456 22.77 -6.08 -2.40
N GLY A 457 21.90 -6.73 -1.61
CA GLY A 457 21.49 -8.11 -1.81
C GLY A 457 20.27 -8.30 -2.74
N ASP A 458 19.65 -7.21 -3.20
CA ASP A 458 18.31 -7.26 -3.78
C ASP A 458 18.25 -7.87 -5.20
N GLY A 459 17.26 -8.72 -5.43
CA GLY A 459 17.01 -9.38 -6.71
C GLY A 459 16.46 -8.44 -7.78
N ASP A 460 15.83 -7.32 -7.40
CA ASP A 460 15.28 -6.34 -8.35
C ASP A 460 16.38 -5.61 -9.17
N PHE A 461 17.66 -5.78 -8.81
CA PHE A 461 18.80 -5.32 -9.62
C PHE A 461 19.20 -6.27 -10.77
N CYS A 462 18.64 -7.47 -10.90
CA CYS A 462 18.97 -8.41 -11.99
C CYS A 462 18.86 -7.79 -13.42
N PRO A 463 17.83 -6.98 -13.77
CA PRO A 463 17.77 -6.30 -15.07
C PRO A 463 18.87 -5.23 -15.25
N LEU A 464 19.34 -4.62 -14.16
CA LEU A 464 20.45 -3.67 -14.18
C LEU A 464 21.79 -4.39 -14.43
N VAL A 465 22.01 -5.55 -13.79
CA VAL A 465 23.16 -6.43 -14.02
C VAL A 465 23.27 -6.79 -15.51
N GLU A 466 22.14 -7.20 -16.13
CA GLU A 466 22.08 -7.50 -17.57
C GLU A 466 22.49 -6.29 -18.42
N LEU A 467 21.94 -5.10 -18.14
CA LEU A 467 22.22 -3.88 -18.88
C LEU A 467 23.69 -3.43 -18.78
N ILE A 468 24.34 -3.63 -17.62
CA ILE A 468 25.77 -3.35 -17.44
C ILE A 468 26.62 -4.30 -18.30
N GLN A 469 26.29 -5.59 -18.30
CA GLN A 469 26.97 -6.62 -19.11
C GLN A 469 26.77 -6.39 -20.62
N GLN A 470 25.55 -6.05 -21.05
CA GLN A 470 25.25 -5.65 -22.44
C GLN A 470 26.06 -4.43 -22.91
N LYS A 471 26.57 -3.59 -21.99
CA LYS A 471 27.46 -2.46 -22.28
C LYS A 471 28.95 -2.81 -22.26
N ASN A 472 29.30 -4.11 -22.17
CA ASN A 472 30.67 -4.61 -21.99
C ASN A 472 31.38 -4.01 -20.76
N LYS A 473 30.62 -3.72 -19.70
CA LYS A 473 31.14 -3.27 -18.41
C LYS A 473 31.04 -4.39 -17.40
N ARG A 474 31.98 -4.45 -16.46
CA ARG A 474 31.96 -5.50 -15.43
C ARG A 474 31.10 -5.09 -14.24
N VAL A 475 30.39 -6.05 -13.66
CA VAL A 475 29.54 -5.87 -12.49
C VAL A 475 29.94 -6.84 -11.39
N GLU A 476 30.35 -6.29 -10.25
CA GLU A 476 30.69 -7.04 -9.04
C GLU A 476 29.67 -6.69 -7.95
N VAL A 477 29.13 -7.68 -7.23
CA VAL A 477 28.23 -7.45 -6.08
C VAL A 477 28.91 -7.84 -4.78
N ILE A 478 28.75 -7.01 -3.75
CA ILE A 478 29.19 -7.31 -2.39
C ILE A 478 28.01 -7.25 -1.43
N ALA A 479 27.64 -8.38 -0.84
CA ALA A 479 26.48 -8.47 0.04
C ALA A 479 26.60 -9.66 1.00
N PHE A 480 25.72 -9.69 2.00
CA PHE A 480 25.61 -10.84 2.88
C PHE A 480 24.98 -12.02 2.13
N GLU A 481 25.72 -13.12 1.99
CA GLU A 481 25.32 -14.30 1.20
C GLU A 481 23.92 -14.83 1.57
N HIS A 482 23.57 -14.80 2.85
CA HIS A 482 22.28 -15.26 3.38
C HIS A 482 21.09 -14.32 3.10
N ASN A 483 21.34 -13.08 2.72
CA ASN A 483 20.35 -12.04 2.41
C ASN A 483 20.57 -11.49 0.99
N THR A 484 21.01 -12.35 0.06
CA THR A 484 21.19 -12.02 -1.36
C THR A 484 20.31 -12.93 -2.20
N ALA A 485 19.64 -12.40 -3.22
CA ALA A 485 18.89 -13.21 -4.17
C ALA A 485 19.82 -14.18 -4.95
N MET A 486 19.46 -15.47 -5.01
CA MET A 486 20.27 -16.49 -5.72
C MET A 486 20.44 -16.17 -7.21
N ASP A 487 19.44 -15.54 -7.84
CA ASP A 487 19.51 -15.19 -9.26
C ASP A 487 20.49 -14.03 -9.51
N LEU A 488 20.54 -13.04 -8.60
CA LEU A 488 21.55 -11.97 -8.61
C LEU A 488 22.97 -12.56 -8.48
N GLN A 489 23.19 -13.46 -7.51
CA GLN A 489 24.48 -14.14 -7.29
C GLN A 489 24.97 -14.92 -8.54
N ARG A 490 24.04 -15.45 -9.35
CA ARG A 490 24.34 -16.22 -10.56
C ARG A 490 24.58 -15.36 -11.79
N GLN A 491 24.03 -14.15 -11.80
CA GLN A 491 24.07 -13.27 -12.97
C GLN A 491 25.28 -12.34 -12.97
N VAL A 492 25.78 -11.92 -11.80
CA VAL A 492 26.93 -11.00 -11.67
C VAL A 492 28.26 -11.66 -12.07
N ASP A 493 29.21 -10.87 -12.60
CA ASP A 493 30.51 -11.39 -13.01
C ASP A 493 31.36 -11.87 -11.82
N LYS A 494 31.11 -11.30 -10.64
CA LYS A 494 31.75 -11.71 -9.39
C LYS A 494 30.90 -11.31 -8.17
N PHE A 495 30.64 -12.29 -7.31
CA PHE A 495 30.06 -12.05 -5.99
C PHE A 495 31.16 -12.06 -4.91
N TYR A 496 31.07 -11.14 -3.95
CA TYR A 496 31.88 -11.10 -2.74
C TYR A 496 30.95 -11.24 -1.52
N PRO A 497 31.00 -12.35 -0.77
CA PRO A 497 30.25 -12.47 0.47
C PRO A 497 30.85 -11.56 1.55
N ILE A 498 30.02 -10.80 2.25
CA ILE A 498 30.42 -10.01 3.42
C ILE A 498 30.62 -10.97 4.62
N GLY A 499 31.85 -11.10 5.09
CA GLY A 499 32.20 -11.85 6.30
C GLY A 499 32.34 -10.97 7.55
N SER A 500 32.80 -11.57 8.64
CA SER A 500 32.95 -10.92 9.96
C SER A 500 34.01 -9.81 9.99
N GLU A 501 34.98 -9.84 9.09
CA GLU A 501 36.08 -8.89 8.96
C GLU A 501 35.64 -7.47 8.54
N LEU A 502 34.46 -7.35 7.93
CA LEU A 502 33.83 -6.07 7.57
C LEU A 502 32.82 -5.57 8.64
N LEU A 503 32.71 -6.24 9.79
CA LEU A 503 31.76 -5.88 10.85
C LEU A 503 32.40 -5.12 12.03
N ILE A 504 31.58 -4.35 12.73
CA ILE A 504 31.88 -3.55 13.94
C ILE A 504 30.68 -3.49 14.90
#